data_AF-A0A7C0VU32-F1
#
_entry.id   AF-A0A7C0VU32-F1
#
_cell.length_a   1.000
_cell.length_b   1.000
_cell.length_c   1.000
_cell.angle_alpha   90.00
_cell.angle_beta   90.00
_cell.angle_gamma   90.00
#
_symmetry.space_group_name_H-M   'P 1'
#
loop_
_entity.id
_entity.type
_entity.pdbx_description
1 polymer ?
#
loop_
_entity_poly.entity_id
_entity_poly.type
_entity_poly.pdbx_seq_one_letter_code
_entity_poly.pdbx_strand_id
1 'polypeptide(L)' 'MACDAATKIYLQMKELDLEVRAELTSDPAYSVWKGAIVYSIALPDDYLWDWNRMEGWYKRGVHY' A
#
# COMPACT_ATOMS: atom_id res chain seq x y z
N MET A 1 -8.43 29.33 -5.36
CA MET A 1 -9.61 28.61 -4.82
C MET A 1 -9.08 27.60 -3.82
N ALA A 2 -9.63 27.53 -2.61
CA ALA A 2 -9.26 26.46 -1.67
C ALA A 2 -10.05 25.20 -2.06
N CYS A 3 -9.35 24.08 -2.26
CA CYS A 3 -9.93 22.78 -2.58
C CYS A 3 -9.18 21.69 -1.81
N ASP A 4 -9.76 20.51 -1.68
CA ASP A 4 -9.10 19.36 -1.06
C ASP A 4 -7.93 18.85 -1.92
N ALA A 5 -7.09 18.00 -1.33
CA ALA A 5 -5.89 17.49 -1.98
C ALA A 5 -6.19 16.69 -3.25
N ALA A 6 -7.24 15.87 -3.26
CA ALA A 6 -7.59 15.04 -4.42
C ALA A 6 -8.06 15.92 -5.58
N THR A 7 -8.92 16.89 -5.31
CA THR A 7 -9.37 17.89 -6.30
C THR A 7 -8.18 18.68 -6.86
N LYS A 8 -7.24 19.10 -6.00
CA LYS A 8 -6.03 19.83 -6.44
C LYS A 8 -5.19 19.00 -7.42
N ILE A 9 -4.91 17.74 -7.08
CA ILE A 9 -4.12 16.85 -7.95
C ILE A 9 -4.83 16.61 -9.28
N TYR A 10 -6.14 16.36 -9.26
CA TYR A 10 -6.93 16.20 -10.49
C TYR A 10 -6.81 17.42 -11.42
N LEU A 11 -6.95 18.63 -10.88
CA LEU A 11 -6.82 19.86 -11.67
C LEU A 11 -5.41 20.01 -12.27
N GLN A 12 -4.37 19.70 -11.49
CA GLN A 12 -2.98 19.76 -11.96
C GLN A 12 -2.68 18.72 -13.04
N MET A 13 -3.26 17.52 -12.96
CA MET A 13 -3.12 16.51 -14.00
C MET A 13 -3.87 16.90 -15.28
N LYS A 14 -5.03 17.54 -15.14
CA LYS A 14 -5.78 18.08 -16.27
C LYS A 14 -5.02 19.17 -17.03
N GLU A 15 -4.23 20.00 -16.34
CA GLU A 15 -3.33 20.97 -16.97
C GLU A 15 -2.24 20.32 -17.85
N LEU A 16 -1.94 19.04 -17.58
CA LEU A 16 -0.98 18.22 -18.34
C LEU A 16 -1.67 17.37 -19.43
N ASP A 17 -2.95 17.59 -19.70
CA ASP A 17 -3.78 16.78 -20.61
C ASP A 17 -3.90 15.30 -20.16
N LEU A 18 -3.85 15.06 -18.85
CA LEU A 18 -4.00 13.75 -18.24
C LEU A 18 -5.36 13.63 -17.53
N GLU A 19 -6.17 12.67 -17.95
CA GLU A 19 -7.42 12.33 -17.28
C GLU A 19 -7.16 11.26 -16.21
N VAL A 20 -7.20 11.68 -14.94
CA VAL A 20 -6.95 10.80 -13.79
C VAL A 20 -8.09 10.84 -12.78
N ARG A 21 -8.21 9.78 -11.98
CA ARG A 21 -9.03 9.77 -10.78
C ARG A 21 -8.11 9.87 -9.56
N ALA A 22 -8.21 10.99 -8.84
CA ALA A 22 -7.49 11.19 -7.58
C ALA A 22 -8.46 10.98 -6.40
N GLU A 23 -8.06 10.17 -5.43
CA GLU A 23 -8.84 9.91 -4.22
C GLU A 23 -7.92 9.86 -3.01
N LEU A 24 -8.42 10.38 -1.89
CA LEU A 24 -7.77 10.16 -0.60
C LEU A 24 -8.29 8.85 -0.02
N THR A 25 -7.39 8.04 0.53
CA THR A 25 -7.80 6.86 1.29
C THR A 25 -8.74 7.26 2.43
N SER A 26 -9.75 6.43 2.70
CA SER A 26 -10.77 6.69 3.72
C SER A 26 -10.19 6.84 5.13
N ASP A 27 -9.01 6.28 5.37
CA ASP A 27 -8.31 6.34 6.65
C ASP A 27 -6.80 6.58 6.45
N PRO A 28 -6.39 7.85 6.26
CA PRO A 28 -5.00 8.19 5.94
C PRO A 28 -3.99 7.76 7.00
N ALA A 29 -4.39 7.80 8.28
CA ALA A 29 -3.49 7.46 9.38
C ALA A 29 -3.32 5.95 9.55
N TYR A 30 -4.36 5.14 9.27
CA TYR A 30 -4.34 3.71 9.60
C TYR A 30 -4.32 2.77 8.39
N SER A 31 -4.46 3.27 7.15
CA SER A 31 -4.53 2.45 5.94
C SER A 31 -3.37 1.45 5.80
N VAL A 32 -2.13 1.88 6.06
CA VAL A 32 -0.93 1.03 5.97
C VAL A 32 -0.98 -0.11 6.98
N TRP A 33 -1.36 0.17 8.23
CA TRP A 33 -1.44 -0.84 9.29
C TRP A 33 -2.54 -1.88 9.01
N LYS A 34 -3.71 -1.43 8.53
CA LYS A 34 -4.79 -2.35 8.11
C LYS A 34 -4.32 -3.28 6.99
N GLY A 35 -3.59 -2.75 6.01
CA GLY A 35 -3.00 -3.55 4.94
C GLY A 35 -2.01 -4.59 5.46
N ALA A 36 -1.14 -4.22 6.40
CA ALA A 36 -0.17 -5.13 7.01
C ALA A 36 -0.84 -6.32 7.73
N ILE A 37 -1.95 -6.08 8.45
CA ILE A 37 -2.72 -7.14 9.10
C ILE A 37 -3.36 -8.07 8.06
N VAL A 38 -4.03 -7.52 7.05
CA VAL A 38 -4.66 -8.31 5.99
C VAL A 38 -3.62 -9.18 5.29
N TYR A 39 -2.47 -8.61 4.95
CA TYR A 39 -1.37 -9.35 4.35
C TYR A 39 -0.89 -10.50 5.25
N SER A 40 -0.71 -10.25 6.55
CA SER A 40 -0.28 -11.28 7.51
C SER A 40 -1.25 -12.46 7.65
N ILE A 41 -2.54 -12.23 7.41
CA ILE A 41 -3.58 -13.28 7.46
C ILE A 41 -3.64 -14.04 6.13
N ALA A 42 -3.41 -13.34 5.01
CA ALA A 42 -3.49 -13.92 3.67
C ALA A 42 -2.24 -14.73 3.29
N LEU A 43 -1.09 -14.45 3.90
CA LEU A 43 0.17 -15.12 3.59
C LEU A 43 0.18 -16.55 4.17
N PRO A 44 0.31 -17.61 3.33
CA PRO A 44 0.35 -18.99 3.82
C PRO A 44 1.46 -19.19 4.85
N ASP A 45 1.22 -20.00 5.88
CA ASP A 45 2.18 -20.22 6.96
C ASP A 45 3.48 -20.87 6.45
N ASP A 46 3.41 -21.72 5.43
CA ASP A 46 4.56 -22.38 4.81
C ASP A 46 5.33 -21.51 3.81
N TYR A 47 4.88 -20.28 3.55
CA TYR A 47 5.58 -19.33 2.69
C TYR A 47 6.74 -18.67 3.44
N LEU A 48 7.90 -19.33 3.43
CA LEU A 48 9.10 -18.90 4.16
C LEU A 48 9.86 -17.78 3.45
N TRP A 49 10.69 -17.06 4.21
CA TRP A 49 11.51 -15.96 3.68
C TRP A 49 12.47 -16.42 2.58
N ASP A 50 12.42 -15.73 1.43
CA ASP A 50 13.31 -15.94 0.29
C ASP A 50 14.06 -14.63 -0.03
N TRP A 51 15.39 -14.67 -0.05
CA TRP A 51 16.24 -13.49 -0.30
C TRP A 51 16.18 -12.95 -1.72
N ASN A 52 15.83 -13.79 -2.72
CA ASN A 52 15.64 -13.34 -4.09
C ASN A 52 14.29 -12.65 -4.28
N ARG A 53 13.26 -13.10 -3.55
CA ARG A 53 11.91 -12.52 -3.59
C ARG A 53 11.72 -11.35 -2.61
N MET A 54 12.55 -11.30 -1.57
CA MET A 54 12.47 -10.38 -0.44
C MET A 54 11.11 -10.43 0.27
N GLU A 55 10.57 -11.64 0.41
CA GLU A 55 9.23 -11.86 0.95
C GLU A 55 9.17 -13.21 1.68
N GLY A 56 8.27 -13.31 2.66
CA GLY A 56 7.93 -14.55 3.37
C GLY A 56 8.19 -14.50 4.88
N TRP A 57 7.76 -15.55 5.57
CA TRP A 57 7.89 -15.69 7.01
C TRP A 57 9.33 -16.02 7.41
N TYR A 58 9.93 -15.15 8.23
CA TYR A 58 11.19 -15.47 8.88
C TYR A 58 10.92 -16.22 10.20
N LYS A 59 11.08 -17.54 10.19
CA LYS A 59 10.77 -18.41 11.34
C LYS A 59 12.02 -18.80 12.12
N ARG A 60 11.97 -18.63 13.44
CA ARG A 60 13.01 -19.10 14.37
C ARG A 60 13.10 -20.63 14.34
N GLY A 61 14.32 -21.17 14.23
CA GLY A 61 14.57 -22.61 14.11
C GLY A 61 14.47 -23.17 12.68
N VAL A 62 14.10 -22.34 11.70
CA VAL A 62 14.24 -22.65 10.27
C VAL A 62 15.34 -21.78 9.65
N HIS A 63 15.39 -20.50 10.03
CA HIS A 63 16.34 -19.52 9.51
C HIS A 63 17.46 -19.17 10.52
N TYR A 64 17.53 -19.86 11.66
CA TYR A 64 18.59 -19.74 12.67
C TYR A 64 19.11 -21.13 12.98
#